data_AF-X1PPD2-F1
#
_entry.id   AF-X1PPD2-F1
#
_cell.length_a   1.000
_cell.length_b   1.000
_cell.length_c   1.000
_cell.angle_alpha   90.00
_cell.angle_beta   90.00
_cell.angle_gamma   90.00
#
_symmetry.space_group_name_H-M   'P 1'
#
loop_
_entity.id
_entity.type
_entity.pdbx_description
1 polymer ?
#
loop_
_entity_poly.entity_id
_entity_poly.type
_entity_poly.pdbx_seq_one_letter_code
_entity_poly.pdbx_strand_id
1 'polypeptide(L)'
;TLEKLGILKDSIVIITNDHGDEFGEHGGLSHDDKMYSELIDMPLLIYDPNQDKEEVCDTLVSNVDIPPTILQLFGLEPVSGFEGHSLLPLEDYPRKGVFGEAIDQRSQRGGDINKDVYFYREEDIKIIYRANLDTWEMYNLKEDPKELNNIVDTSPVAGELKSKLKPRVRRWAS
;
A
#
# COMPACT_ATOMS: atom_id res chain seq x y z
N THR A 1 -5.93 -23.37 20.04
CA THR A 1 -4.98 -22.77 19.08
C THR A 1 -4.77 -23.74 17.94
N LEU A 2 -4.34 -23.28 16.76
CA LEU A 2 -4.04 -24.15 15.62
C LEU A 2 -3.05 -25.27 16.00
N GLU A 3 -2.06 -24.93 16.84
CA GLU A 3 -1.10 -25.88 17.41
C GLU A 3 -1.76 -26.96 18.28
N LYS A 4 -2.63 -26.58 19.23
CA LYS A 4 -3.35 -27.55 20.10
C LYS A 4 -4.27 -28.49 19.31
N LEU A 5 -4.72 -28.07 18.13
CA LEU A 5 -5.53 -28.87 17.22
C LEU A 5 -4.69 -29.74 16.29
N GLY A 6 -3.36 -29.58 16.27
CA GLY A 6 -2.45 -30.33 15.42
C GLY A 6 -2.53 -29.99 13.93
N ILE A 7 -3.21 -28.90 13.56
CA ILE A 7 -3.44 -28.50 12.16
C ILE A 7 -2.50 -27.38 11.68
N LEU A 8 -1.73 -26.77 12.59
CA LEU A 8 -0.79 -25.70 12.22
C LEU A 8 0.22 -26.14 11.15
N LYS A 9 0.70 -27.40 11.23
CA LYS A 9 1.60 -28.01 10.24
C LYS A 9 1.03 -28.10 8.82
N ASP A 10 -0.30 -28.02 8.69
CA ASP A 10 -1.03 -28.09 7.43
C ASP A 10 -1.71 -26.73 7.12
N SER A 11 -1.28 -25.65 7.78
CA SER A 11 -1.88 -24.32 7.65
C SER A 11 -0.82 -23.27 7.33
N ILE A 12 -1.08 -22.45 6.31
CA ILE A 12 -0.35 -21.21 6.09
C ILE A 12 -1.04 -20.10 6.88
N VAL A 13 -0.26 -19.29 7.59
CA VAL A 13 -0.78 -18.19 8.39
C VAL A 13 -0.30 -16.87 7.79
N ILE A 14 -1.23 -16.03 7.37
CA ILE A 14 -0.96 -14.66 6.91
C ILE A 14 -1.44 -13.71 7.99
N ILE A 15 -0.53 -12.88 8.50
CA ILE A 15 -0.81 -11.82 9.46
C ILE A 15 -0.57 -10.49 8.74
N THR A 16 -1.58 -9.64 8.73
CA THR A 16 -1.47 -8.31 8.14
C THR A 16 -2.39 -7.31 8.84
N ASN A 17 -2.43 -6.09 8.34
CA ASN A 17 -3.28 -5.01 8.81
C ASN A 17 -3.96 -4.33 7.60
N ASP A 18 -5.14 -3.76 7.81
CA ASP A 18 -5.85 -3.00 6.77
C ASP A 18 -5.27 -1.59 6.60
N HIS A 19 -4.93 -0.94 7.72
CA HIS A 19 -4.22 0.34 7.78
C HIS A 19 -3.61 0.57 9.16
N GLY A 20 -2.65 1.47 9.26
CA GLY A 20 -2.07 1.91 10.52
C GLY A 20 -2.84 3.05 11.15
N ASP A 21 -2.20 3.73 12.09
CA ASP A 21 -2.80 4.87 12.79
C ASP A 21 -1.75 5.94 13.06
N GLU A 22 -2.18 7.19 13.06
CA GLU A 22 -1.33 8.34 13.37
C GLU A 22 -1.47 8.67 14.86
N PHE A 23 -0.33 8.86 15.52
CA PHE A 23 -0.20 9.20 16.94
C PHE A 23 0.49 10.56 17.16
N GLY A 24 0.34 11.48 16.20
CA GLY A 24 0.82 12.86 16.27
C GLY A 24 2.04 13.16 15.39
N GLU A 25 2.50 12.21 14.58
CA GLU A 25 3.66 12.35 13.68
C GLU A 25 3.53 13.54 12.73
N HIS A 26 2.33 13.80 12.22
CA HIS A 26 1.99 14.93 11.33
C HIS A 26 0.91 15.83 11.93
N GLY A 27 0.80 15.83 13.27
CA GLY A 27 -0.10 16.68 14.05
C GLY A 27 -1.56 16.22 14.09
N GLY A 28 -1.86 15.03 13.54
CA GLY A 28 -3.16 14.39 13.60
C GLY A 28 -3.23 13.26 14.64
N LEU A 29 -4.45 12.77 14.82
CA LEU A 29 -4.76 11.48 15.43
C LEU A 29 -5.75 10.80 14.50
N SER A 30 -5.68 9.48 14.32
CA SER A 30 -6.48 8.74 13.34
C SER A 30 -5.92 8.72 11.90
N HIS A 31 -6.47 7.84 11.08
CA HIS A 31 -6.03 7.49 9.73
C HIS A 31 -6.81 8.20 8.61
N ASP A 32 -7.80 9.02 8.96
CA ASP A 32 -8.65 9.71 7.98
C ASP A 32 -7.87 10.72 7.12
N ASP A 33 -8.19 10.76 5.82
CA ASP A 33 -7.75 11.76 4.85
C ASP A 33 -6.22 11.94 4.76
N LYS A 34 -5.43 10.87 4.97
CA LYS A 34 -3.96 10.88 4.99
C LYS A 34 -3.37 9.60 4.38
N MET A 35 -2.10 9.66 4.01
CA MET A 35 -1.37 8.54 3.38
C MET A 35 0.10 8.48 3.80
N TYR A 36 0.45 8.96 4.99
CA TYR A 36 1.81 8.86 5.53
C TYR A 36 2.14 7.41 5.93
N SER A 37 3.43 7.08 6.05
CA SER A 37 3.92 5.70 6.14
C SER A 37 3.40 4.97 7.38
N GLU A 38 3.18 5.68 8.50
CA GLU A 38 2.53 5.11 9.68
C GLU A 38 1.11 4.61 9.44
N LEU A 39 0.46 5.03 8.34
CA LEU A 39 -0.88 4.57 7.93
C LEU A 39 -0.87 3.47 6.87
N ILE A 40 0.17 3.39 6.03
CA ILE A 40 0.17 2.52 4.84
C ILE A 40 1.30 1.48 4.79
N ASP A 41 2.36 1.66 5.59
CA ASP A 41 3.50 0.73 5.66
C ASP A 41 3.28 -0.29 6.79
N MET A 42 2.47 -1.29 6.48
CA MET A 42 1.89 -2.21 7.46
C MET A 42 2.65 -3.53 7.52
N PRO A 43 2.61 -4.23 8.69
CA PRO A 43 3.20 -5.56 8.77
C PRO A 43 2.49 -6.52 7.81
N LEU A 44 3.27 -7.33 7.11
CA LEU A 44 2.82 -8.51 6.38
C LEU A 44 3.75 -9.66 6.74
N LEU A 45 3.22 -10.67 7.43
CA LEU A 45 3.94 -11.88 7.79
C LEU A 45 3.24 -13.07 7.15
N ILE A 46 3.99 -13.89 6.42
CA ILE A 46 3.51 -15.15 5.86
C ILE A 46 4.32 -16.27 6.53
N TYR A 47 3.63 -17.12 7.28
CA TYR A 47 4.20 -18.31 7.91
C TYR A 47 3.74 -19.55 7.14
N ASP A 48 4.71 -20.27 6.58
CA ASP A 48 4.52 -21.61 6.00
C ASP A 48 5.30 -22.64 6.83
N PRO A 49 4.64 -23.61 7.48
CA PRO A 49 5.31 -24.65 8.27
C PRO A 49 6.23 -25.57 7.45
N ASN A 50 6.13 -25.54 6.11
CA ASN A 50 6.96 -26.35 5.22
C ASN A 50 8.15 -25.57 4.65
N GLN A 51 8.31 -24.29 4.99
CA GLN A 51 9.42 -23.46 4.55
C GLN A 51 10.51 -23.42 5.62
N ASP A 52 11.71 -23.87 5.27
CA ASP A 52 12.86 -23.94 6.20
C ASP A 52 13.67 -22.62 6.26
N LYS A 53 13.20 -21.57 5.59
CA LYS A 53 13.91 -20.29 5.47
C LYS A 53 13.12 -19.17 6.12
N GLU A 54 13.76 -18.51 7.06
CA GLU A 54 13.35 -17.19 7.53
C GLU A 54 13.93 -16.15 6.56
N GLU A 55 13.07 -15.31 6.01
CA GLU A 55 13.44 -14.26 5.08
C GLU A 55 12.77 -12.94 5.47
N VAL A 56 13.52 -11.85 5.39
CA VAL A 56 13.02 -10.48 5.45
C VAL A 56 13.26 -9.87 4.08
N CYS A 57 12.22 -9.30 3.49
CA CYS A 57 12.28 -8.73 2.15
C CYS A 57 11.71 -7.31 2.14
N ASP A 58 12.40 -6.41 1.44
CA ASP A 58 12.03 -4.99 1.28
C ASP A 58 11.25 -4.75 -0.04
N THR A 59 10.81 -5.80 -0.73
CA THR A 59 10.00 -5.69 -1.95
C THR A 59 8.69 -4.94 -1.65
N LEU A 60 8.38 -3.92 -2.45
CA LEU A 60 7.14 -3.16 -2.31
C LEU A 60 5.93 -4.00 -2.76
N VAL A 61 5.13 -4.42 -1.78
CA VAL A 61 3.91 -5.22 -1.97
C VAL A 61 2.67 -4.45 -1.48
N SER A 62 1.49 -4.95 -1.80
CA SER A 62 0.21 -4.35 -1.41
C SER A 62 -0.78 -5.41 -0.96
N ASN A 63 -1.75 -5.03 -0.13
CA ASN A 63 -2.83 -5.92 0.30
C ASN A 63 -3.63 -6.51 -0.87
N VAL A 64 -3.64 -5.87 -2.05
CA VAL A 64 -4.28 -6.44 -3.27
C VAL A 64 -3.58 -7.69 -3.79
N ASP A 65 -2.34 -7.94 -3.38
CA ASP A 65 -1.54 -9.11 -3.76
C ASP A 65 -1.85 -10.34 -2.89
N ILE A 66 -2.51 -10.15 -1.74
CA ILE A 66 -2.87 -11.25 -0.83
C ILE A 66 -3.88 -12.23 -1.48
N PRO A 67 -5.00 -11.78 -2.09
CA PRO A 67 -5.94 -12.70 -2.73
C PRO A 67 -5.34 -13.60 -3.83
N PRO A 68 -4.58 -13.11 -4.83
CA PRO A 68 -3.94 -13.99 -5.80
C PRO A 68 -2.88 -14.91 -5.18
N THR A 69 -2.18 -14.46 -4.12
CA THR A 69 -1.25 -15.31 -3.36
C THR A 69 -1.98 -16.50 -2.72
N ILE A 70 -3.13 -16.25 -2.09
CA ILE A 70 -3.95 -17.32 -1.50
C ILE A 70 -4.38 -18.32 -2.58
N LEU A 71 -4.86 -17.87 -3.74
CA LEU A 71 -5.26 -18.82 -4.81
C LEU A 71 -4.10 -19.72 -5.23
N GLN A 72 -2.91 -19.15 -5.43
CA GLN A 72 -1.74 -19.94 -5.81
C GLN A 72 -1.35 -20.97 -4.73
N LEU A 73 -1.45 -20.61 -3.44
CA LEU A 73 -1.19 -21.54 -2.33
C LEU A 73 -2.13 -22.75 -2.33
N PHE A 74 -3.36 -22.58 -2.84
CA PHE A 74 -4.32 -23.67 -3.00
C PHE A 74 -4.23 -24.38 -4.38
N GLY A 75 -3.25 -24.01 -5.21
CA GLY A 75 -3.11 -24.54 -6.58
C GLY A 75 -4.27 -24.15 -7.50
N LEU A 76 -4.90 -23.01 -7.23
CA LEU A 76 -6.01 -22.48 -8.01
C LEU A 76 -5.51 -21.46 -9.03
N GLU A 77 -6.19 -21.40 -10.17
CA GLU A 77 -5.88 -20.45 -11.24
C GLU A 77 -6.20 -19.00 -10.83
N PRO A 78 -5.41 -18.00 -11.31
CA PRO A 78 -5.70 -16.59 -11.09
C PRO A 78 -7.08 -16.17 -11.59
N VAL A 79 -7.76 -15.33 -10.82
CA VAL A 79 -9.03 -14.73 -11.22
C VAL A 79 -8.77 -13.42 -11.96
N SER A 80 -9.34 -13.28 -13.16
CA SER A 80 -9.12 -12.12 -14.04
C SER A 80 -9.53 -10.76 -13.45
N GLY A 81 -10.30 -10.75 -12.36
CA GLY A 81 -10.74 -9.55 -11.65
C GLY A 81 -9.80 -9.07 -10.55
N PHE A 82 -8.73 -9.82 -10.23
CA PHE A 82 -7.74 -9.36 -9.26
C PHE A 82 -6.76 -8.40 -9.90
N GLU A 83 -6.53 -7.27 -9.23
CA GLU A 83 -5.55 -6.25 -9.67
C GLU A 83 -4.12 -6.56 -9.19
N GLY A 84 -4.00 -7.33 -8.09
CA GLY A 84 -2.73 -7.76 -7.53
C GLY A 84 -2.09 -8.92 -8.27
N HIS A 85 -0.87 -9.26 -7.86
CA HIS A 85 -0.14 -10.43 -8.33
C HIS A 85 0.19 -11.33 -7.14
N SER A 86 0.35 -12.62 -7.38
CA SER A 86 0.83 -13.51 -6.31
C SER A 86 2.23 -13.09 -5.85
N LEU A 87 2.46 -13.15 -4.55
CA LEU A 87 3.75 -12.89 -3.90
C LEU A 87 4.68 -14.11 -3.93
N LEU A 88 4.26 -15.21 -4.57
CA LEU A 88 4.99 -16.48 -4.56
C LEU A 88 5.27 -16.98 -5.99
N PRO A 89 6.50 -17.41 -6.32
CA PRO A 89 7.73 -17.06 -5.60
C PRO A 89 7.97 -15.54 -5.69
N LEU A 90 8.51 -14.93 -4.63
CA LEU A 90 8.63 -13.48 -4.54
C LEU A 90 9.62 -12.91 -5.57
N GLU A 91 10.59 -13.71 -5.99
CA GLU A 91 11.59 -13.37 -7.01
C GLU A 91 10.96 -13.08 -8.38
N ASP A 92 9.79 -13.64 -8.67
CA ASP A 92 9.05 -13.45 -9.91
C ASP A 92 8.05 -12.28 -9.82
N TYR A 93 7.97 -11.61 -8.66
CA TYR A 93 6.96 -10.56 -8.43
C TYR A 93 7.19 -9.33 -9.32
N PRO A 94 6.21 -8.91 -10.14
CA PRO A 94 6.46 -8.05 -11.29
C PRO A 94 6.39 -6.53 -11.02
N ARG A 95 6.15 -6.06 -9.79
CA ARG A 95 5.86 -4.62 -9.55
C ARG A 95 7.08 -3.79 -9.19
N LYS A 96 7.18 -2.64 -9.85
CA LYS A 96 8.14 -1.56 -9.54
C LYS A 96 7.61 -0.55 -8.52
N GLY A 97 6.30 -0.45 -8.33
CA GLY A 97 5.70 0.52 -7.43
C GLY A 97 4.31 0.12 -6.93
N VAL A 98 3.88 0.80 -5.88
CA VAL A 98 2.60 0.57 -5.18
C VAL A 98 1.76 1.83 -5.18
N PHE A 99 0.44 1.65 -5.21
CA PHE A 99 -0.56 2.69 -5.24
C PHE A 99 -1.60 2.41 -4.15
N GLY A 100 -2.16 3.47 -3.58
CA GLY A 100 -3.34 3.36 -2.73
C GLY A 100 -4.17 4.64 -2.74
N GLU A 101 -5.42 4.49 -2.33
CA GLU A 101 -6.40 5.56 -2.26
C GLU A 101 -7.20 5.48 -0.95
N ALA A 102 -7.51 6.64 -0.37
CA ALA A 102 -8.47 6.81 0.70
C ALA A 102 -9.57 7.71 0.15
N ILE A 103 -10.75 7.13 0.00
CA ILE A 103 -11.87 7.76 -0.69
C ILE A 103 -12.95 8.10 0.31
N ASP A 104 -13.34 9.37 0.36
CA ASP A 104 -14.41 9.79 1.27
C ASP A 104 -15.78 9.42 0.68
N GLN A 105 -16.36 8.33 1.18
CA GLN A 105 -17.70 7.89 0.77
C GLN A 105 -18.81 8.90 1.12
N ARG A 106 -18.55 9.90 1.99
CA ARG A 106 -19.52 10.97 2.29
C ARG A 106 -19.55 12.03 1.20
N SER A 107 -18.43 12.28 0.53
CA SER A 107 -18.39 13.13 -0.67
C SER A 107 -19.31 12.57 -1.78
N GLN A 108 -19.40 11.24 -1.88
CA GLN A 108 -20.31 10.54 -2.81
C GLN A 108 -21.80 10.72 -2.48
N ARG A 109 -22.15 11.15 -1.25
CA ARG A 109 -23.54 11.40 -0.81
C ARG A 109 -23.93 12.88 -0.82
N GLY A 110 -23.12 13.75 -1.44
CA GLY A 110 -23.39 15.18 -1.53
C GLY A 110 -22.75 16.03 -0.43
N GLY A 111 -21.65 15.57 0.18
CA GLY A 111 -20.81 16.43 1.01
C GLY A 111 -19.96 17.38 0.16
N ASP A 112 -19.85 18.64 0.57
CA ASP A 112 -19.23 19.74 -0.22
C ASP A 112 -17.70 19.62 -0.44
N ILE A 113 -17.01 18.68 0.20
CA ILE A 113 -15.55 18.58 0.13
C ILE A 113 -15.09 17.18 -0.33
N ASN A 114 -14.40 17.12 -1.47
CA ASN A 114 -13.74 15.90 -1.96
C ASN A 114 -12.44 15.68 -1.17
N LYS A 115 -12.49 14.85 -0.13
CA LYS A 115 -11.32 14.56 0.70
C LYS A 115 -10.47 13.37 0.22
N ASP A 116 -10.66 12.95 -1.02
CA ASP A 116 -9.89 11.83 -1.55
C ASP A 116 -8.39 12.12 -1.48
N VAL A 117 -7.63 11.16 -0.99
CA VAL A 117 -6.18 11.19 -0.95
C VAL A 117 -5.64 9.97 -1.66
N TYR A 118 -4.63 10.19 -2.50
CA TYR A 118 -4.00 9.16 -3.31
C TYR A 118 -2.51 9.18 -3.08
N PHE A 119 -1.84 8.04 -3.15
CA PHE A 119 -0.38 7.98 -3.18
C PHE A 119 0.13 7.03 -4.24
N TYR A 120 1.37 7.27 -4.66
CA TYR A 120 2.18 6.32 -5.43
C TYR A 120 3.58 6.28 -4.84
N ARG A 121 4.13 5.09 -4.64
CA ARG A 121 5.50 4.88 -4.20
C ARG A 121 6.22 3.98 -5.19
N GLU A 122 7.44 4.34 -5.53
CA GLU A 122 8.35 3.53 -6.31
C GLU A 122 9.74 3.68 -5.70
N GLU A 123 10.35 2.54 -5.35
CA GLU A 123 11.57 2.50 -4.53
C GLU A 123 11.41 3.34 -3.25
N ASP A 124 12.32 4.28 -3.02
CA ASP A 124 12.35 5.17 -1.87
C ASP A 124 11.55 6.46 -2.09
N ILE A 125 10.98 6.69 -3.28
CA ILE A 125 10.28 7.94 -3.59
C ILE A 125 8.77 7.72 -3.53
N LYS A 126 8.12 8.54 -2.70
CA LYS A 126 6.67 8.53 -2.51
C LYS A 126 6.09 9.89 -2.88
N ILE A 127 4.97 9.88 -3.58
CA ILE A 127 4.17 11.07 -3.90
C ILE A 127 2.75 10.90 -3.36
N ILE A 128 2.20 11.97 -2.79
CA ILE A 128 0.83 12.04 -2.28
C ILE A 128 0.10 13.17 -3.02
N TYR A 129 -1.16 12.95 -3.37
CA TYR A 129 -2.06 13.95 -3.92
C TYR A 129 -3.32 14.07 -3.06
N ARG A 130 -3.65 15.30 -2.64
CA ARG A 130 -4.86 15.62 -1.87
C ARG A 130 -5.86 16.35 -2.78
N ALA A 131 -7.00 15.71 -3.07
CA ALA A 131 -7.93 16.21 -4.07
C ALA A 131 -8.66 17.50 -3.65
N ASN A 132 -9.02 17.65 -2.38
CA ASN A 132 -9.67 18.85 -1.83
C ASN A 132 -8.82 20.11 -1.95
N LEU A 133 -7.51 19.98 -1.72
CA LEU A 133 -6.58 21.09 -1.70
C LEU A 133 -5.90 21.32 -3.05
N ASP A 134 -6.00 20.35 -3.96
CA ASP A 134 -5.24 20.30 -5.21
C ASP A 134 -3.72 20.41 -4.99
N THR A 135 -3.24 19.81 -3.89
CA THR A 135 -1.84 19.87 -3.47
C THR A 135 -1.13 18.55 -3.65
N TRP A 136 0.17 18.64 -3.88
CA TRP A 136 1.07 17.50 -3.99
C TRP A 136 2.11 17.53 -2.87
N GLU A 137 2.45 16.37 -2.36
CA GLU A 137 3.56 16.16 -1.45
C GLU A 137 4.46 15.07 -2.04
N MET A 138 5.77 15.20 -1.86
CA MET A 138 6.73 14.18 -2.26
C MET A 138 7.81 14.03 -1.19
N TYR A 139 8.19 12.79 -0.92
CA TYR A 139 9.19 12.43 0.08
C TYR A 139 10.16 11.39 -0.47
N ASN A 140 11.42 11.51 -0.03
CA ASN A 140 12.43 10.45 -0.16
C ASN A 140 12.47 9.68 1.16
N LEU A 141 11.86 8.51 1.22
CA LEU A 141 11.69 7.72 2.44
C LEU A 141 13.00 7.15 2.99
N LYS A 142 14.05 7.08 2.18
CA LYS A 142 15.39 6.68 2.63
C LYS A 142 16.11 7.79 3.39
N GLU A 143 15.95 9.02 2.96
CA GLU A 143 16.58 10.19 3.59
C GLU A 143 15.68 10.84 4.66
N ASP A 144 14.36 10.75 4.46
CA ASP A 144 13.32 11.32 5.28
C ASP A 144 12.20 10.29 5.56
N PRO A 145 12.49 9.24 6.36
CA PRO A 145 11.53 8.17 6.65
C PRO A 145 10.30 8.64 7.44
N LYS A 146 10.34 9.86 8.00
CA LYS A 146 9.23 10.49 8.72
C LYS A 146 8.40 11.43 7.85
N GLU A 147 8.76 11.60 6.58
CA GLU A 147 8.00 12.41 5.62
C GLU A 147 7.74 13.84 6.12
N LEU A 148 8.78 14.49 6.63
CA LEU A 148 8.69 15.83 7.22
C LEU A 148 9.08 16.93 6.22
N ASN A 149 9.80 16.59 5.17
CA ASN A 149 10.38 17.53 4.21
C ASN A 149 9.78 17.30 2.83
N ASN A 150 8.75 18.06 2.48
CA ASN A 150 8.14 17.99 1.15
C ASN A 150 9.10 18.51 0.08
N ILE A 151 9.55 17.64 -0.82
CA ILE A 151 10.51 17.95 -1.91
C ILE A 151 9.84 18.08 -3.29
N VAL A 152 8.51 18.18 -3.36
CA VAL A 152 7.78 18.08 -4.65
C VAL A 152 8.17 19.16 -5.67
N ASP A 153 8.58 20.34 -5.21
CA ASP A 153 8.93 21.48 -6.07
C ASP A 153 10.40 21.49 -6.49
N THR A 154 11.26 20.74 -5.79
CA THR A 154 12.71 20.70 -6.03
C THR A 154 13.18 19.37 -6.63
N SER A 155 12.37 18.32 -6.52
CA SER A 155 12.72 16.98 -6.99
C SER A 155 12.58 16.85 -8.52
N PRO A 156 13.62 16.38 -9.23
CA PRO A 156 13.58 16.21 -10.69
C PRO A 156 12.61 15.09 -11.12
N VAL A 157 12.30 14.13 -10.24
CA VAL A 157 11.41 13.00 -10.53
C VAL A 157 9.92 13.31 -10.26
N ALA A 158 9.61 14.52 -9.77
CA ALA A 158 8.24 14.93 -9.46
C ALA A 158 7.30 14.82 -10.66
N GLY A 159 7.75 15.24 -11.85
CA GLY A 159 6.95 15.13 -13.07
C GLY A 159 6.60 13.69 -13.43
N GLU A 160 7.56 12.77 -13.29
CA GLU A 160 7.39 11.35 -13.59
C GLU A 160 6.37 10.71 -12.66
N LEU A 161 6.55 10.84 -11.33
CA LEU A 161 5.63 10.23 -10.37
C LEU A 161 4.23 10.83 -10.44
N LYS A 162 4.10 12.14 -10.70
CA LYS A 162 2.80 12.77 -11.00
C LYS A 162 2.14 12.11 -12.22
N SER A 163 2.90 11.80 -13.27
CA SER A 163 2.37 11.15 -14.47
C SER A 163 1.91 9.70 -14.22
N LYS A 164 2.56 8.99 -13.29
CA LYS A 164 2.15 7.65 -12.86
C LYS A 164 0.89 7.69 -11.98
N LEU A 165 0.76 8.68 -11.09
CA LEU A 165 -0.38 8.76 -10.18
C LEU A 165 -1.65 9.30 -10.87
N LYS A 166 -1.54 10.34 -11.72
CA LYS A 166 -2.68 11.05 -12.33
C LYS A 166 -3.74 10.13 -12.97
N PRO A 167 -3.40 9.12 -13.79
CA PRO A 167 -4.40 8.24 -14.40
C PRO A 167 -5.26 7.44 -13.41
N ARG A 168 -4.82 7.31 -12.16
CA ARG A 168 -5.50 6.55 -11.10
C ARG A 168 -6.38 7.42 -10.20
N VAL A 169 -6.29 8.74 -10.34
CA VAL A 169 -7.04 9.69 -9.51
C VAL A 169 -8.40 9.95 -10.14
N ARG A 170 -9.48 9.77 -9.36
CA ARG A 170 -10.87 9.87 -9.87
C ARG A 170 -11.18 11.20 -10.54
N ARG A 171 -10.58 12.30 -10.07
CA ARG A 171 -10.71 13.64 -10.68
C ARG A 171 -10.31 13.67 -12.16
N TRP A 172 -9.35 12.84 -12.56
CA TRP A 172 -8.85 12.75 -13.93
C TRP A 172 -9.18 11.42 -14.61
N ALA A 173 -9.87 10.51 -13.91
CA ALA A 173 -10.40 9.29 -14.49
C ALA A 173 -11.61 9.65 -15.37
N SER A 174 -11.40 9.64 -16.68
CA SER A 174 -12.43 9.80 -17.70
C SER A 174 -13.17 8.50 -17.97
#